data_AF-A0A7S4PW55-F1
#
_entry.id   AF-A0A7S4PW55-F1
#
_cell.length_a   1.000
_cell.length_b   1.000
_cell.length_c   1.000
_cell.angle_alpha   90.00
_cell.angle_beta   90.00
_cell.angle_gamma   90.00
#
_symmetry.space_group_name_H-M   'P 1'
#
loop_
_entity.id
_entity.type
_entity.pdbx_description
1 polymer ?
#
loop_
_entity_poly.entity_id
_entity_poly.type
_entity_poly.pdbx_seq_one_letter_code
_entity_poly.pdbx_strand_id
1 'polypeptide(L)'
;FGSSHFGPAFLAPPGPPVMSDDYLAEVCEGKTGKELFRELLRIYSEAQVEDYYKMGQWQNRSMRTDYVLIEAHRKEAGAPAPPPLSSIPEPKLPQQQLLTLPGLKAGNGMSPALAQLVTTAAQGAGPATELRNCAIFISRNKLDPSRAKVMLMALSSDDRKVVMDGFVSEKIGMEATDDLEQYIKENVKPGSAAAEVAPPGGAGGDGATATATGNLSIGELKQTALFIAKNKLDPTRAKTALMKLTAEQRKSVIDSFSSALTGMEATTELEEYISGCQETGFPGLEEPPSKKAKV
;
A
#
# COMPACT_ATOMS: atom_id res chain seq x y z
N PHE A 1 19.72 -4.55 81.53
CA PHE A 1 18.73 -3.62 80.93
C PHE A 1 19.12 -3.41 79.48
N GLY A 2 18.40 -4.03 78.55
CA GLY A 2 18.66 -3.91 77.11
C GLY A 2 17.57 -4.66 76.36
N SER A 3 16.38 -4.06 76.32
CA SER A 3 15.20 -4.64 75.68
C SER A 3 15.13 -4.15 74.23
N SER A 4 15.58 -4.98 73.30
CA SER A 4 15.54 -4.72 71.86
C SER A 4 14.16 -5.09 71.32
N HIS A 5 13.30 -4.10 71.12
CA HIS A 5 12.04 -4.24 70.40
C HIS A 5 12.31 -4.54 68.92
N PHE A 6 12.08 -5.78 68.48
CA PHE A 6 11.95 -6.13 67.06
C PHE A 6 10.56 -5.71 66.59
N GLY A 7 10.49 -4.65 65.77
CA GLY A 7 9.26 -4.24 65.11
C GLY A 7 8.81 -5.28 64.06
N PRO A 8 7.49 -5.40 63.80
CA PRO A 8 6.97 -6.37 62.84
C PRO A 8 7.48 -6.03 61.42
N ALA A 9 8.05 -7.04 60.76
CA ALA A 9 8.48 -6.96 59.37
C ALA A 9 7.26 -6.64 58.49
N PHE A 10 7.21 -5.42 57.97
CA PHE A 10 6.23 -5.00 56.98
C PHE A 10 6.56 -5.76 55.68
N LEU A 11 5.90 -6.91 55.48
CA LEU A 11 5.94 -7.62 54.20
C LEU A 11 5.44 -6.66 53.14
N ALA A 12 6.33 -6.26 52.24
CA ALA A 12 5.95 -5.47 51.07
C ALA A 12 4.81 -6.21 50.36
N PRO A 13 3.70 -5.53 50.02
CA PRO A 13 2.63 -6.17 49.27
C PRO A 13 3.22 -6.77 47.98
N PRO A 14 2.78 -7.97 47.58
CA PRO A 14 3.21 -8.55 46.31
C PRO A 14 3.01 -7.50 45.22
N GLY A 15 4.08 -7.25 44.45
CA GLY A 15 4.03 -6.30 43.34
C GLY A 15 2.85 -6.66 42.42
N PRO A 16 2.22 -5.65 41.78
CA PRO A 16 1.10 -5.91 40.89
C PRO A 16 1.54 -6.96 39.85
N PRO A 17 0.73 -8.00 39.60
CA PRO A 17 1.03 -9.00 38.60
C PRO A 17 1.29 -8.27 37.28
N VAL A 18 2.47 -8.50 36.70
CA VAL A 18 2.80 -7.99 35.38
C VAL A 18 1.81 -8.61 34.42
N MET A 19 0.85 -7.82 33.93
CA MET A 19 -0.09 -8.24 32.90
C MET A 19 0.76 -8.51 31.65
N SER A 20 1.02 -9.78 31.36
CA SER A 20 1.69 -10.16 30.12
C SER A 20 0.85 -9.73 28.93
N ASP A 21 1.50 -9.16 27.92
CA ASP A 21 0.86 -8.73 26.66
C ASP A 21 0.04 -9.87 26.00
N ASP A 22 0.34 -11.13 26.34
CA ASP A 22 -0.39 -12.33 25.90
C ASP A 22 -1.87 -12.36 26.33
N TYR A 23 -2.25 -11.72 27.45
CA TYR A 23 -3.65 -11.72 27.90
C TYR A 23 -4.55 -10.84 27.00
N LEU A 24 -3.95 -9.92 26.24
CA LEU A 24 -4.67 -9.00 25.36
C LEU A 24 -4.93 -9.60 23.97
N ALA A 25 -4.18 -10.65 23.59
CA ALA A 25 -4.45 -11.42 22.39
C ALA A 25 -5.78 -12.16 22.53
N GLU A 26 -5.97 -12.97 23.58
CA GLU A 26 -7.08 -13.94 23.64
C GLU A 26 -8.49 -13.37 23.49
N VAL A 27 -8.78 -12.18 24.05
CA VAL A 27 -10.15 -11.64 24.05
C VAL A 27 -10.54 -10.98 22.72
N CYS A 28 -9.55 -10.48 21.99
CA CYS A 28 -9.70 -9.73 20.73
C CYS A 28 -9.24 -10.51 19.49
N GLU A 29 -8.62 -11.67 19.68
CA GLU A 29 -8.14 -12.55 18.62
C GLU A 29 -9.33 -13.21 17.91
N GLY A 30 -9.31 -13.18 16.58
CA GLY A 30 -10.42 -13.62 15.73
C GLY A 30 -11.59 -12.62 15.58
N LYS A 31 -11.85 -11.75 16.56
CA LYS A 31 -12.93 -10.76 16.46
C LYS A 31 -12.56 -9.60 15.54
N THR A 32 -13.48 -9.25 14.63
CA THR A 32 -13.30 -8.13 13.69
C THR A 32 -14.57 -7.30 13.51
N GLY A 33 -14.41 -6.04 13.13
CA GLY A 33 -15.48 -5.15 12.74
C GLY A 33 -16.54 -4.93 13.82
N LYS A 34 -17.79 -5.30 13.48
CA LYS A 34 -18.97 -5.10 14.35
C LYS A 34 -18.85 -5.83 15.69
N GLU A 35 -18.29 -7.03 15.71
CA GLU A 35 -18.15 -7.83 16.94
C GLU A 35 -17.19 -7.17 17.91
N LEU A 36 -16.06 -6.69 17.38
CA LEU A 36 -15.06 -5.97 18.16
C LEU A 36 -15.63 -4.65 18.72
N PHE A 37 -16.44 -3.95 17.94
CA PHE A 37 -17.12 -2.74 18.41
C PHE A 37 -18.14 -3.03 19.52
N ARG A 38 -18.82 -4.19 19.49
CA ARG A 38 -19.72 -4.60 20.59
C ARG A 38 -18.97 -4.91 21.88
N GLU A 39 -17.78 -5.50 21.79
CA GLU A 39 -16.91 -5.67 22.95
C GLU A 39 -16.45 -4.32 23.51
N LEU A 40 -16.13 -3.35 22.66
CA LEU A 40 -15.83 -1.99 23.09
C LEU A 40 -17.02 -1.33 23.80
N LEU A 41 -18.23 -1.41 23.23
CA LEU A 41 -19.46 -0.89 23.85
C LEU A 41 -19.80 -1.54 25.20
N ARG A 42 -19.34 -2.77 25.43
CA ARG A 42 -19.53 -3.51 26.67
C ARG A 42 -18.82 -2.84 27.87
N ILE A 43 -17.69 -2.19 27.62
CA ILE A 43 -16.88 -1.50 28.63
C ILE A 43 -16.92 0.02 28.50
N TYR A 44 -17.31 0.54 27.33
CA TYR A 44 -17.40 1.96 27.02
C TYR A 44 -18.65 2.26 26.20
N SER A 45 -19.76 2.52 26.89
CA SER A 45 -21.08 2.73 26.28
C SER A 45 -21.19 3.99 25.42
N GLU A 46 -20.25 4.93 25.55
CA GLU A 46 -20.22 6.18 24.79
C GLU A 46 -19.46 6.07 23.45
N ALA A 47 -18.92 4.90 23.11
CA ALA A 47 -18.24 4.69 21.83
C ALA A 47 -19.18 4.99 20.66
N GLN A 48 -18.78 5.92 19.77
CA GLN A 48 -19.53 6.26 18.57
C GLN A 48 -19.04 5.45 17.37
N VAL A 49 -19.96 5.03 16.50
CA VAL A 49 -19.60 4.21 15.34
C VAL A 49 -18.70 5.00 14.38
N GLU A 50 -18.91 6.30 14.28
CA GLU A 50 -18.22 7.25 13.41
C GLU A 50 -16.71 7.35 13.71
N ASP A 51 -16.30 7.13 14.96
CA ASP A 51 -14.90 7.18 15.35
C ASP A 51 -14.12 5.98 14.80
N TYR A 52 -14.79 4.83 14.73
CA TYR A 52 -14.18 3.54 14.40
C TYR A 52 -14.58 2.99 13.04
N TYR A 53 -15.59 3.55 12.38
CA TYR A 53 -16.05 3.14 11.05
C TYR A 53 -15.89 4.28 10.05
N LYS A 54 -14.81 4.22 9.26
CA LYS A 54 -14.46 5.27 8.28
C LYS A 54 -14.34 4.69 6.89
N MET A 55 -14.86 5.42 5.90
CA MET A 55 -14.80 5.03 4.48
C MET A 55 -15.34 3.61 4.20
N GLY A 56 -16.40 3.22 4.93
CA GLY A 56 -17.01 1.89 4.77
C GLY A 56 -16.22 0.75 5.42
N GLN A 57 -15.17 1.06 6.20
CA GLN A 57 -14.30 0.08 6.83
C GLN A 57 -14.19 0.30 8.34
N TRP A 58 -14.14 -0.82 9.07
CA TRP A 58 -13.89 -0.82 10.52
C TRP A 58 -12.40 -0.67 10.81
N GLN A 59 -12.05 0.25 11.70
CA GLN A 59 -10.70 0.49 12.19
C GLN A 59 -10.37 -0.47 13.34
N ASN A 60 -10.23 -1.75 13.02
CA ASN A 60 -9.99 -2.82 14.00
C ASN A 60 -8.79 -2.55 14.92
N ARG A 61 -7.70 -2.00 14.39
CA ARG A 61 -6.51 -1.67 15.18
C ARG A 61 -6.83 -0.64 16.27
N SER A 62 -7.51 0.44 15.90
CA SER A 62 -7.90 1.50 16.84
C SER A 62 -8.83 0.96 17.92
N MET A 63 -9.84 0.17 17.53
CA MET A 63 -10.77 -0.45 18.49
C MET A 63 -10.05 -1.37 19.49
N ARG A 64 -9.08 -2.18 19.03
CA ARG A 64 -8.30 -3.04 19.93
C ARG A 64 -7.49 -2.22 20.92
N THR A 65 -6.80 -1.17 20.46
CA THR A 65 -6.02 -0.28 21.33
C THR A 65 -6.89 0.35 22.41
N ASP A 66 -8.04 0.91 22.04
CA ASP A 66 -8.92 1.58 23.01
C ASP A 66 -9.57 0.58 23.97
N TYR A 67 -9.96 -0.60 23.48
CA TYR A 67 -10.48 -1.67 24.33
C TYR A 67 -9.47 -2.05 25.42
N VAL A 68 -8.20 -2.27 25.05
CA VAL A 68 -7.13 -2.59 26.00
C VAL A 68 -6.97 -1.48 27.04
N LEU A 69 -6.92 -0.23 26.59
CA LEU A 69 -6.71 0.92 27.47
C LEU A 69 -7.85 1.07 28.48
N ILE A 70 -9.10 0.96 28.01
CA ILE A 70 -10.28 1.10 28.87
C ILE A 70 -10.43 -0.07 29.82
N GLU A 71 -10.19 -1.31 29.37
CA GLU A 71 -10.28 -2.50 30.23
C GLU A 71 -9.20 -2.48 31.32
N ALA A 72 -8.00 -1.99 31.01
CA ALA A 72 -6.94 -1.79 32.01
C ALA A 72 -7.36 -0.79 33.08
N HIS A 73 -7.85 0.40 32.69
CA HIS A 73 -8.37 1.40 33.64
C HIS A 73 -9.55 0.87 34.45
N ARG A 74 -10.46 0.10 33.85
CA ARG A 74 -11.60 -0.53 34.54
C ARG A 74 -11.12 -1.47 35.65
N LYS A 75 -10.15 -2.33 35.35
CA LYS A 75 -9.56 -3.28 36.32
C LYS A 75 -8.83 -2.54 37.44
N GLU A 76 -8.04 -1.53 37.12
CA GLU A 76 -7.31 -0.72 38.11
C GLU A 76 -8.26 0.04 39.04
N ALA A 77 -9.36 0.57 38.51
CA ALA A 77 -10.40 1.23 39.29
C ALA A 77 -11.28 0.27 40.11
N GLY A 78 -11.06 -1.05 40.02
CA GLY A 78 -11.86 -2.05 40.73
C GLY A 78 -13.32 -2.11 40.27
N ALA A 79 -13.60 -1.69 39.03
CA ALA A 79 -14.97 -1.68 38.51
C ALA A 79 -15.51 -3.12 38.31
N PRO A 80 -16.84 -3.33 38.44
CA PRO A 80 -17.46 -4.65 38.31
C PRO A 80 -17.30 -5.23 36.91
N ALA A 81 -17.41 -6.57 36.80
CA ALA A 81 -17.28 -7.28 35.54
C ALA A 81 -18.30 -6.79 34.49
N PRO A 82 -17.90 -6.67 33.21
CA PRO A 82 -18.75 -6.06 32.20
C PRO A 82 -19.94 -6.96 31.81
N PRO A 83 -21.10 -6.38 31.44
CA PRO A 83 -22.33 -7.12 31.11
C PRO A 83 -22.13 -8.14 29.97
N PRO A 84 -22.86 -9.27 29.89
CA PRO A 84 -22.66 -10.25 28.81
C PRO A 84 -22.91 -9.64 27.42
N LEU A 85 -22.21 -10.14 26.39
CA LEU A 85 -22.27 -9.58 25.03
C LEU A 85 -23.69 -9.60 24.43
N SER A 86 -24.53 -10.56 24.84
CA SER A 86 -25.92 -10.68 24.40
C SER A 86 -26.82 -9.54 24.86
N SER A 87 -26.49 -8.85 25.96
CA SER A 87 -27.25 -7.68 26.42
C SER A 87 -26.84 -6.37 25.74
N ILE A 88 -25.73 -6.36 24.99
CA ILE A 88 -25.25 -5.16 24.31
C ILE A 88 -26.00 -5.00 22.98
N PRO A 89 -26.70 -3.86 22.76
CA PRO A 89 -27.40 -3.57 21.51
C PRO A 89 -26.45 -3.66 20.30
N GLU A 90 -26.99 -4.09 19.17
CA GLU A 90 -26.20 -4.09 17.94
C GLU A 90 -25.98 -2.65 17.44
N PRO A 91 -24.74 -2.28 17.07
CA PRO A 91 -24.47 -0.95 16.55
C PRO A 91 -25.22 -0.76 15.23
N LYS A 92 -25.95 0.34 15.13
CA LYS A 92 -26.53 0.79 13.87
C LYS A 92 -25.39 1.41 13.06
N LEU A 93 -24.94 0.71 12.02
CA LEU A 93 -24.02 1.31 11.07
C LEU A 93 -24.64 2.60 10.55
N PRO A 94 -23.87 3.70 10.38
CA PRO A 94 -24.35 4.81 9.60
C PRO A 94 -24.74 4.20 8.26
N GLN A 95 -26.05 4.17 7.98
CA GLN A 95 -26.50 3.91 6.63
C GLN A 95 -25.75 4.94 5.84
N GLN A 96 -24.76 4.49 5.04
CA GLN A 96 -24.16 5.38 4.08
C GLN A 96 -25.39 5.94 3.38
N GLN A 97 -25.68 7.20 3.65
CA GLN A 97 -26.62 7.95 2.88
C GLN A 97 -25.88 8.00 1.55
N LEU A 98 -26.05 6.94 0.76
CA LEU A 98 -25.93 6.94 -0.68
C LEU A 98 -26.59 8.25 -0.99
N LEU A 99 -25.75 9.21 -1.37
CA LEU A 99 -26.07 10.62 -1.40
C LEU A 99 -27.11 10.77 -2.51
N THR A 100 -28.35 10.38 -2.22
CA THR A 100 -29.53 10.59 -3.03
C THR A 100 -29.82 12.05 -2.80
N LEU A 101 -29.05 12.92 -3.47
CA LEU A 101 -29.29 14.35 -3.48
C LEU A 101 -30.76 14.56 -3.84
N PRO A 102 -31.61 14.96 -2.89
CA PRO A 102 -33.00 15.25 -3.18
C PRO A 102 -32.98 16.63 -3.85
N GLY A 103 -32.98 16.66 -5.19
CA GLY A 103 -32.95 17.94 -5.90
C GLY A 103 -32.32 17.92 -7.29
N LEU A 104 -31.67 16.84 -7.73
CA LEU A 104 -31.30 16.66 -9.13
C LEU A 104 -32.54 16.27 -9.95
N LYS A 105 -33.49 17.22 -10.06
CA LYS A 105 -34.32 17.29 -11.27
C LYS A 105 -33.35 17.48 -12.42
N ALA A 106 -33.53 16.68 -13.46
CA ALA A 106 -32.79 16.68 -14.71
C ALA A 106 -32.85 18.06 -15.42
N GLY A 107 -32.12 19.04 -14.88
CA GLY A 107 -31.85 20.31 -15.50
C GLY A 107 -30.48 20.23 -16.16
N ASN A 108 -30.47 20.42 -17.48
CA ASN A 108 -29.41 20.54 -18.48
C ASN A 108 -28.05 21.23 -18.14
N GLY A 109 -27.59 21.24 -16.89
CA GLY A 109 -26.40 21.98 -16.46
C GLY A 109 -25.38 21.17 -15.67
N MET A 110 -25.41 19.84 -15.77
CA MET A 110 -24.41 19.00 -15.12
C MET A 110 -23.09 19.10 -15.89
N SER A 111 -22.03 19.55 -15.22
CA SER A 111 -20.69 19.62 -15.79
C SER A 111 -20.29 18.22 -16.29
N PRO A 112 -19.78 18.07 -17.52
CA PRO A 112 -19.56 16.77 -18.15
C PRO A 112 -18.57 15.87 -17.39
N ALA A 113 -17.72 16.44 -16.54
CA ALA A 113 -16.71 15.71 -15.79
C ALA A 113 -17.26 14.81 -14.67
N LEU A 114 -18.42 15.12 -14.08
CA LEU A 114 -18.94 14.36 -12.93
C LEU A 114 -20.03 13.34 -13.32
N ALA A 115 -20.73 13.58 -14.44
CA ALA A 115 -21.71 12.64 -14.99
C ALA A 115 -21.05 11.38 -15.59
N GLN A 116 -19.76 11.44 -15.94
CA GLN A 116 -19.03 10.30 -16.50
C GLN A 116 -18.64 9.24 -15.45
N LEU A 117 -18.67 9.57 -14.16
CA LEU A 117 -18.15 8.70 -13.10
C LEU A 117 -19.20 7.75 -12.50
N VAL A 118 -20.49 8.03 -12.72
CA VAL A 118 -21.60 7.28 -12.10
C VAL A 118 -22.40 6.45 -13.11
N THR A 119 -22.34 6.76 -14.41
CA THR A 119 -23.20 6.12 -15.43
C THR A 119 -22.58 4.88 -16.12
N THR A 120 -21.35 4.49 -15.78
CA THR A 120 -20.64 3.33 -16.37
C THR A 120 -20.91 2.00 -15.64
N ALA A 121 -22.07 1.87 -14.98
CA ALA A 121 -22.47 0.65 -14.28
C ALA A 121 -23.18 -0.39 -15.17
N ALA A 122 -23.54 -0.07 -16.41
CA ALA A 122 -24.42 -0.94 -17.21
C ALA A 122 -23.82 -1.53 -18.48
N GLN A 123 -22.76 -0.97 -19.07
CA GLN A 123 -22.25 -1.47 -20.35
C GLN A 123 -20.73 -1.32 -20.47
N GLY A 124 -20.04 -2.46 -20.55
CA GLY A 124 -18.65 -2.56 -20.95
C GLY A 124 -17.74 -3.15 -19.88
N ALA A 125 -17.11 -4.28 -20.20
CA ALA A 125 -15.89 -4.76 -19.55
C ALA A 125 -14.74 -3.78 -19.86
N GLY A 126 -14.84 -2.56 -19.30
CA GLY A 126 -13.86 -1.52 -19.49
C GLY A 126 -12.72 -1.64 -18.46
N PRO A 127 -11.56 -1.01 -18.73
CA PRO A 127 -10.41 -0.98 -17.83
C PRO A 127 -10.74 -0.52 -16.39
N ALA A 128 -11.74 0.35 -16.24
CA ALA A 128 -12.20 0.82 -14.93
C ALA A 128 -12.84 -0.28 -14.08
N THR A 129 -13.58 -1.21 -14.70
CA THR A 129 -14.21 -2.33 -14.03
C THR A 129 -13.17 -3.32 -13.54
N GLU A 130 -12.14 -3.59 -14.35
CA GLU A 130 -11.02 -4.45 -13.96
C GLU A 130 -10.24 -3.91 -12.77
N LEU A 131 -9.95 -2.60 -12.75
CA LEU A 131 -9.29 -1.96 -11.62
C LEU A 131 -10.10 -2.07 -10.33
N ARG A 132 -11.43 -1.96 -10.42
CA ARG A 132 -12.32 -2.17 -9.28
C ARG A 132 -12.27 -3.62 -8.79
N ASN A 133 -12.29 -4.59 -9.70
CA ASN A 133 -12.19 -6.01 -9.35
C ASN A 133 -10.84 -6.34 -8.68
N CYS A 134 -9.74 -5.77 -9.16
CA CYS A 134 -8.43 -5.85 -8.49
C CYS A 134 -8.49 -5.34 -7.05
N ALA A 135 -9.06 -4.15 -6.84
CA ALA A 135 -9.14 -3.56 -5.52
C ALA A 135 -9.99 -4.41 -4.55
N ILE A 136 -11.12 -4.95 -5.03
CA ILE A 136 -11.97 -5.85 -4.24
C ILE A 136 -11.20 -7.12 -3.88
N PHE A 137 -10.54 -7.76 -4.85
CA PHE A 137 -9.75 -8.96 -4.62
C PHE A 137 -8.61 -8.76 -3.62
N ILE A 138 -7.85 -7.66 -3.74
CA ILE A 138 -6.78 -7.28 -2.81
C ILE A 138 -7.32 -7.10 -1.39
N SER A 139 -8.42 -6.36 -1.24
CA SER A 139 -9.01 -6.09 0.07
C SER A 139 -9.65 -7.31 0.73
N ARG A 140 -10.18 -8.24 -0.08
CA ARG A 140 -10.77 -9.51 0.36
C ARG A 140 -9.69 -10.45 0.89
N ASN A 141 -8.59 -10.61 0.16
CA ASN A 141 -7.49 -11.50 0.53
C ASN A 141 -6.42 -10.82 1.42
N LYS A 142 -6.69 -9.60 1.91
CA LYS A 142 -5.78 -8.83 2.78
C LYS A 142 -4.36 -8.71 2.22
N LEU A 143 -4.25 -8.58 0.90
CA LEU A 143 -2.97 -8.49 0.20
C LEU A 143 -2.37 -7.09 0.36
N ASP A 144 -1.05 -6.98 0.15
CA ASP A 144 -0.39 -5.69 0.01
C ASP A 144 -0.93 -4.96 -1.24
N PRO A 145 -1.57 -3.78 -1.11
CA PRO A 145 -2.23 -3.15 -2.24
C PRO A 145 -1.30 -2.74 -3.37
N SER A 146 -0.06 -2.34 -3.04
CA SER A 146 0.90 -1.84 -4.02
C SER A 146 1.46 -2.98 -4.86
N ARG A 147 1.99 -4.02 -4.20
CA ARG A 147 2.64 -5.15 -4.85
C ARG A 147 1.62 -6.04 -5.58
N ALA A 148 0.49 -6.36 -4.94
CA ALA A 148 -0.53 -7.19 -5.56
C ALA A 148 -1.17 -6.52 -6.78
N LYS A 149 -1.39 -5.20 -6.75
CA LYS A 149 -1.90 -4.46 -7.92
C LYS A 149 -0.94 -4.56 -9.10
N VAL A 150 0.36 -4.36 -8.87
CA VAL A 150 1.38 -4.47 -9.93
C VAL A 150 1.39 -5.87 -10.55
N MET A 151 1.34 -6.93 -9.73
CA MET A 151 1.29 -8.30 -10.23
C MET A 151 0.03 -8.57 -11.05
N LEU A 152 -1.15 -8.23 -10.52
CA LEU A 152 -2.42 -8.48 -11.20
C LEU A 152 -2.52 -7.68 -12.52
N MET A 153 -2.04 -6.44 -12.55
CA MET A 153 -2.05 -5.61 -13.76
C MET A 153 -1.02 -6.04 -14.82
N ALA A 154 0.02 -6.80 -14.44
CA ALA A 154 0.94 -7.40 -15.39
C ALA A 154 0.36 -8.64 -16.10
N LEU A 155 -0.74 -9.19 -15.58
CA LEU A 155 -1.47 -10.31 -16.20
C LEU A 155 -2.42 -9.82 -17.29
N SER A 156 -2.64 -10.67 -18.29
CA SER A 156 -3.75 -10.51 -19.25
C SER A 156 -5.09 -10.49 -18.50
N SER A 157 -6.14 -9.94 -19.12
CA SER A 157 -7.46 -9.87 -18.49
C SER A 157 -7.99 -11.26 -18.11
N ASP A 158 -7.78 -12.25 -18.98
CA ASP A 158 -8.21 -13.63 -18.77
C ASP A 158 -7.42 -14.31 -17.64
N ASP A 159 -6.09 -14.20 -17.64
CA ASP A 159 -5.25 -14.78 -16.58
C ASP A 159 -5.55 -14.16 -15.23
N ARG A 160 -5.79 -12.85 -15.20
CA ARG A 160 -6.18 -12.14 -13.98
C ARG A 160 -7.48 -12.70 -13.42
N LYS A 161 -8.47 -13.00 -14.27
CA LYS A 161 -9.73 -13.60 -13.85
C LYS A 161 -9.53 -15.00 -13.27
N VAL A 162 -8.72 -15.84 -13.93
CA VAL A 162 -8.37 -17.19 -13.43
C VAL A 162 -7.69 -17.11 -12.06
N VAL A 163 -6.78 -16.16 -11.87
CA VAL A 163 -6.11 -15.94 -10.58
C VAL A 163 -7.10 -15.46 -9.52
N MET A 164 -7.96 -14.49 -9.85
CA MET A 164 -8.94 -13.94 -8.90
C MET A 164 -9.99 -14.96 -8.44
N ASP A 165 -10.38 -15.88 -9.34
CA ASP A 165 -11.41 -16.89 -9.05
C ASP A 165 -10.84 -18.10 -8.28
N GLY A 166 -9.56 -18.44 -8.48
CA GLY A 166 -8.94 -19.64 -7.89
C GLY A 166 -8.05 -19.38 -6.66
N PHE A 167 -7.57 -18.15 -6.45
CA PHE A 167 -6.67 -17.85 -5.34
C PHE A 167 -7.40 -17.65 -4.02
N VAL A 168 -6.95 -18.36 -2.98
CA VAL A 168 -7.34 -18.18 -1.59
C VAL A 168 -6.09 -18.32 -0.73
N SER A 169 -5.86 -17.40 0.21
CA SER A 169 -4.81 -17.52 1.23
C SER A 169 -5.41 -17.27 2.61
N GLU A 170 -4.93 -18.04 3.60
CA GLU A 170 -5.28 -17.86 5.02
C GLU A 170 -4.39 -16.80 5.70
N LYS A 171 -3.26 -16.47 5.09
CA LYS A 171 -2.32 -15.47 5.61
C LYS A 171 -2.82 -14.06 5.32
N ILE A 172 -2.18 -13.07 5.92
CA ILE A 172 -2.50 -11.65 5.69
C ILE A 172 -1.25 -10.83 5.37
N GLY A 173 -1.43 -9.71 4.68
CA GLY A 173 -0.38 -8.74 4.39
C GLY A 173 0.64 -9.25 3.37
N MET A 174 1.93 -9.14 3.71
CA MET A 174 3.02 -9.50 2.79
C MET A 174 3.08 -11.00 2.52
N GLU A 175 2.85 -11.85 3.51
CA GLU A 175 2.92 -13.32 3.32
C GLU A 175 1.82 -13.82 2.38
N ALA A 176 0.60 -13.27 2.50
CA ALA A 176 -0.49 -13.55 1.55
C ALA A 176 -0.16 -13.10 0.12
N THR A 177 0.66 -12.05 0.00
CA THR A 177 1.12 -11.53 -1.28
C THR A 177 2.21 -12.41 -1.90
N ASP A 178 3.07 -13.02 -1.08
CA ASP A 178 4.03 -14.03 -1.52
C ASP A 178 3.32 -15.31 -1.99
N ASP A 179 2.28 -15.75 -1.27
CA ASP A 179 1.43 -16.86 -1.70
C ASP A 179 0.76 -16.55 -3.06
N LEU A 180 0.28 -15.31 -3.27
CA LEU A 180 -0.28 -14.89 -4.57
C LEU A 180 0.76 -14.95 -5.68
N GLU A 181 1.99 -14.50 -5.44
CA GLU A 181 3.06 -14.56 -6.44
C GLU A 181 3.38 -16.00 -6.82
N GLN A 182 3.46 -16.90 -5.84
CA GLN A 182 3.65 -18.32 -6.08
C GLN A 182 2.49 -18.92 -6.87
N TYR A 183 1.25 -18.59 -6.51
CA TYR A 183 0.06 -19.06 -7.23
C TYR A 183 0.04 -18.60 -8.68
N ILE A 184 0.38 -17.33 -8.95
CA ILE A 184 0.50 -16.80 -10.32
C ILE A 184 1.56 -17.57 -11.10
N LYS A 185 2.72 -17.86 -10.49
CA LYS A 185 3.81 -18.59 -11.15
C LYS A 185 3.43 -20.04 -11.52
N GLU A 186 2.62 -20.69 -10.69
CA GLU A 186 2.17 -22.07 -10.91
C GLU A 186 1.01 -22.17 -11.91
N ASN A 187 0.08 -21.20 -11.88
CA ASN A 187 -1.17 -21.28 -12.64
C ASN A 187 -1.18 -20.45 -13.92
N VAL A 188 -0.33 -19.42 -14.04
CA VAL A 188 -0.24 -18.59 -15.24
C VAL A 188 1.00 -18.98 -16.04
N LYS A 189 0.79 -19.53 -17.25
CA LYS A 189 1.90 -19.89 -18.13
C LYS A 189 2.66 -18.63 -18.53
N PRO A 190 4.01 -18.61 -18.44
CA PRO A 190 4.83 -17.43 -18.74
C PRO A 190 4.79 -16.95 -20.20
N GLY A 191 4.03 -17.61 -21.09
CA GLY A 191 3.82 -17.22 -22.48
C GLY A 191 2.55 -16.40 -22.75
N SER A 192 1.65 -16.25 -21.76
CA SER A 192 0.37 -15.53 -21.91
C SER A 192 0.49 -14.03 -21.62
N ALA A 193 1.51 -13.62 -20.86
CA ALA A 193 1.70 -12.26 -20.37
C ALA A 193 2.34 -11.27 -21.37
N ALA A 194 2.59 -11.67 -22.64
CA ALA A 194 3.36 -10.86 -23.59
C ALA A 194 2.68 -10.66 -24.97
N ALA A 195 1.41 -11.02 -25.12
CA ALA A 195 0.66 -10.69 -26.34
C ALA A 195 0.22 -9.21 -26.33
N GLU A 196 1.13 -8.37 -26.80
CA GLU A 196 0.86 -7.22 -27.67
C GLU A 196 -0.40 -6.40 -27.35
N VAL A 197 -0.33 -5.56 -26.31
CA VAL A 197 -1.20 -4.38 -26.22
C VAL A 197 -0.69 -3.37 -27.24
N ALA A 198 -1.20 -3.44 -28.47
CA ALA A 198 -1.09 -2.36 -29.43
C ALA A 198 -1.63 -1.06 -28.78
N PRO A 199 -0.94 0.08 -28.93
CA PRO A 199 -1.35 1.32 -28.29
C PRO A 199 -2.71 1.77 -28.83
N PRO A 200 -3.67 2.16 -27.97
CA PRO A 200 -4.92 2.76 -28.44
C PRO A 200 -4.59 4.09 -29.11
N GLY A 201 -4.85 4.16 -30.41
CA GLY A 201 -4.74 5.37 -31.22
C GLY A 201 -5.59 6.48 -30.63
N GLY A 202 -4.94 7.45 -30.01
CA GLY A 202 -5.55 8.69 -29.56
C GLY A 202 -5.87 9.60 -30.76
N ALA A 203 -7.14 9.93 -30.91
CA ALA A 203 -7.57 11.02 -31.77
C ALA A 203 -7.57 12.33 -30.98
N GLY A 204 -6.72 13.27 -31.39
CA GLY A 204 -6.98 14.71 -31.36
C GLY A 204 -6.86 15.44 -30.02
N GLY A 205 -5.73 16.08 -29.80
CA GLY A 205 -5.55 17.08 -28.74
C GLY A 205 -4.21 17.80 -28.87
N ASP A 206 -4.11 18.73 -29.81
CA ASP A 206 -2.99 19.67 -29.93
C ASP A 206 -2.91 20.56 -28.68
N GLY A 207 -1.80 20.46 -27.96
CA GLY A 207 -1.53 21.24 -26.76
C GLY A 207 -0.13 20.98 -26.24
N ALA A 208 0.85 21.62 -26.88
CA ALA A 208 2.28 21.48 -26.62
C ALA A 208 2.67 21.76 -25.15
N THR A 209 3.27 20.75 -24.51
CA THR A 209 4.46 20.86 -23.65
C THR A 209 5.05 19.45 -23.52
N ALA A 210 6.06 19.15 -24.33
CA ALA A 210 6.72 17.85 -24.36
C ALA A 210 7.51 17.60 -23.06
N THR A 211 6.89 16.90 -22.11
CA THR A 211 7.63 16.17 -21.07
C THR A 211 7.83 14.75 -21.59
N ALA A 212 9.03 14.47 -22.10
CA ALA A 212 9.44 13.13 -22.52
C ALA A 212 9.59 12.23 -21.29
N THR A 213 8.47 11.81 -20.70
CA THR A 213 8.47 10.74 -19.69
C THR A 213 8.65 9.42 -20.43
N GLY A 214 9.91 9.08 -20.70
CA GLY A 214 10.27 7.85 -21.40
C GLY A 214 9.79 6.61 -20.65
N ASN A 215 9.07 5.73 -21.36
CA ASN A 215 8.71 4.40 -20.88
C ASN A 215 9.98 3.57 -20.66
N LEU A 216 10.48 3.53 -19.43
CA LEU A 216 11.55 2.61 -19.03
C LEU A 216 11.03 1.17 -19.07
N SER A 217 11.83 0.26 -19.59
CA SER A 217 11.55 -1.16 -19.42
C SER A 217 11.58 -1.54 -17.93
N ILE A 218 10.81 -2.55 -17.53
CA ILE A 218 10.81 -3.06 -16.15
C ILE A 218 12.23 -3.49 -15.72
N GLY A 219 13.03 -3.97 -16.68
CA GLY A 219 14.45 -4.32 -16.45
C GLY A 219 15.30 -3.11 -16.07
N GLU A 220 15.21 -2.01 -16.81
CA GLU A 220 15.94 -0.77 -16.50
C GLU A 220 15.52 -0.15 -15.16
N LEU A 221 14.22 -0.24 -14.82
CA LEU A 221 13.72 0.22 -13.53
C LEU A 221 14.33 -0.56 -12.37
N LYS A 222 14.43 -1.89 -12.50
CA LYS A 222 15.09 -2.75 -11.50
C LYS A 222 16.58 -2.44 -11.39
N GLN A 223 17.27 -2.28 -12.52
CA GLN A 223 18.69 -1.94 -12.54
C GLN A 223 18.96 -0.58 -11.88
N THR A 224 18.12 0.42 -12.16
CA THR A 224 18.17 1.74 -11.53
C THR A 224 17.96 1.65 -10.01
N ALA A 225 16.96 0.87 -9.55
CA ALA A 225 16.69 0.69 -8.13
C ALA A 225 17.86 -0.01 -7.40
N LEU A 226 18.45 -1.04 -8.01
CA LEU A 226 19.63 -1.74 -7.46
C LEU A 226 20.84 -0.81 -7.38
N PHE A 227 21.07 0.02 -8.40
CA PHE A 227 22.15 0.99 -8.42
C PHE A 227 21.99 2.05 -7.30
N ILE A 228 20.78 2.57 -7.11
CA ILE A 228 20.45 3.52 -6.03
C ILE A 228 20.69 2.88 -4.66
N ALA A 229 20.21 1.64 -4.46
CA ALA A 229 20.40 0.93 -3.21
C ALA A 229 21.89 0.61 -2.92
N LYS A 230 22.63 0.17 -3.94
CA LYS A 230 24.06 -0.17 -3.84
C LYS A 230 24.91 1.04 -3.43
N ASN A 231 24.64 2.20 -4.01
CA ASN A 231 25.35 3.44 -3.72
C ASN A 231 24.68 4.28 -2.61
N LYS A 232 23.64 3.75 -1.96
CA LYS A 232 22.87 4.42 -0.90
C LYS A 232 22.44 5.85 -1.29
N LEU A 233 22.02 6.03 -2.53
CA LEU A 233 21.60 7.32 -3.07
C LEU A 233 20.19 7.68 -2.59
N ASP A 234 19.84 8.97 -2.65
CA ASP A 234 18.46 9.39 -2.48
C ASP A 234 17.61 8.85 -3.66
N PRO A 235 16.56 8.04 -3.39
CA PRO A 235 15.84 7.34 -4.44
C PRO A 235 15.07 8.27 -5.37
N THR A 236 14.64 9.44 -4.88
CA THR A 236 13.81 10.35 -5.66
C THR A 236 14.67 11.20 -6.59
N ARG A 237 15.74 11.82 -6.06
CA ARG A 237 16.66 12.65 -6.84
C ARG A 237 17.48 11.84 -7.83
N ALA A 238 18.08 10.74 -7.39
CA ALA A 238 18.90 9.91 -8.27
C ALA A 238 18.08 9.34 -9.44
N LYS A 239 16.85 8.88 -9.18
CA LYS A 239 15.94 8.43 -10.23
C LYS A 239 15.62 9.57 -11.20
N THR A 240 15.33 10.77 -10.69
CA THR A 240 15.04 11.94 -11.52
C THR A 240 16.23 12.33 -12.40
N ALA A 241 17.46 12.30 -11.87
CA ALA A 241 18.68 12.60 -12.61
C ALA A 241 18.93 11.56 -13.72
N LEU A 242 18.83 10.27 -13.40
CA LEU A 242 19.03 9.18 -14.36
C LEU A 242 17.94 9.17 -15.45
N MET A 243 16.70 9.51 -15.14
CA MET A 243 15.60 9.55 -16.12
C MET A 243 15.76 10.65 -17.19
N LYS A 244 16.62 11.66 -16.96
CA LYS A 244 16.95 12.68 -17.98
C LYS A 244 17.91 12.18 -19.05
N LEU A 245 18.59 11.06 -18.81
CA LEU A 245 19.58 10.48 -19.71
C LEU A 245 18.94 9.49 -20.69
N THR A 246 19.58 9.25 -21.83
CA THR A 246 19.19 8.15 -22.73
C THR A 246 19.47 6.79 -22.07
N ALA A 247 18.90 5.71 -22.60
CA ALA A 247 19.12 4.36 -22.07
C ALA A 247 20.61 3.96 -22.05
N GLU A 248 21.33 4.30 -23.12
CA GLU A 248 22.76 4.02 -23.25
C GLU A 248 23.59 4.83 -22.25
N GLN A 249 23.28 6.12 -22.09
CA GLN A 249 23.92 6.99 -21.11
C GLN A 249 23.69 6.51 -19.68
N ARG A 250 22.45 6.16 -19.32
CA ARG A 250 22.14 5.59 -18.00
C ARG A 250 22.97 4.35 -17.71
N LYS A 251 23.10 3.45 -18.68
CA LYS A 251 23.89 2.23 -18.55
C LYS A 251 25.37 2.56 -18.28
N SER A 252 25.95 3.49 -19.06
CA SER A 252 27.32 3.95 -18.86
C SER A 252 27.54 4.56 -17.46
N VAL A 253 26.60 5.37 -16.96
CA VAL A 253 26.65 5.91 -15.59
C VAL A 253 26.57 4.80 -14.54
N ILE A 254 25.62 3.87 -14.68
CA ILE A 254 25.43 2.77 -13.73
C ILE A 254 26.67 1.88 -13.64
N ASP A 255 27.36 1.67 -14.76
CA ASP A 255 28.54 0.81 -14.84
C ASP A 255 29.82 1.52 -14.34
N SER A 256 29.94 2.84 -14.54
CA SER A 256 31.17 3.59 -14.27
C SER A 256 31.17 4.34 -12.93
N PHE A 257 29.99 4.72 -12.42
CA PHE A 257 29.88 5.52 -11.21
C PHE A 257 29.99 4.67 -9.93
N SER A 258 30.81 5.13 -8.99
CA SER A 258 30.89 4.62 -7.63
C SER A 258 31.23 5.77 -6.69
N SER A 259 30.53 5.86 -5.56
CA SER A 259 30.80 6.86 -4.51
C SER A 259 31.07 6.16 -3.18
N ALA A 260 31.95 6.75 -2.36
CA ALA A 260 32.17 6.33 -0.98
C ALA A 260 31.22 7.01 0.02
N LEU A 261 30.54 8.07 -0.42
CA LEU A 261 29.59 8.83 0.39
C LEU A 261 28.23 8.12 0.42
N THR A 262 27.30 8.62 1.24
CA THR A 262 25.93 8.05 1.32
C THR A 262 24.88 9.15 1.40
N GLY A 263 23.64 8.81 1.05
CA GLY A 263 22.49 9.71 1.15
C GLY A 263 22.55 10.86 0.15
N MET A 264 22.32 12.08 0.63
CA MET A 264 22.25 13.26 -0.23
C MET A 264 23.61 13.63 -0.85
N GLU A 265 24.72 13.47 -0.12
CA GLU A 265 26.06 13.84 -0.61
C GLU A 265 26.48 12.98 -1.79
N ALA A 266 26.28 11.65 -1.71
CA ALA A 266 26.51 10.73 -2.83
C ALA A 266 25.62 11.04 -4.04
N THR A 267 24.42 11.58 -3.80
CA THR A 267 23.50 11.98 -4.86
C THR A 267 23.97 13.25 -5.56
N THR A 268 24.54 14.21 -4.83
CA THR A 268 25.20 15.38 -5.41
C THR A 268 26.39 14.98 -6.28
N GLU A 269 27.23 14.06 -5.80
CA GLU A 269 28.37 13.54 -6.57
C GLU A 269 27.92 12.83 -7.86
N LEU A 270 26.80 12.09 -7.82
CA LEU A 270 26.20 11.51 -9.03
C LEU A 270 25.76 12.58 -10.03
N GLU A 271 25.09 13.64 -9.57
CA GLU A 271 24.63 14.73 -10.44
C GLU A 271 25.81 15.50 -11.07
N GLU A 272 26.88 15.72 -10.31
CA GLU A 272 28.14 16.31 -10.80
C GLU A 272 28.80 15.39 -11.84
N TYR A 273 28.89 14.09 -11.56
CA TYR A 273 29.43 13.11 -12.51
C TYR A 273 28.63 13.07 -13.82
N ILE A 274 27.30 13.03 -13.74
CA ILE A 274 26.41 13.07 -14.92
C ILE A 274 26.65 14.35 -15.73
N SER A 275 26.77 15.49 -15.07
CA SER A 275 27.04 16.78 -15.72
C SER A 275 28.40 16.77 -16.42
N GLY A 276 29.44 16.25 -15.76
CA GLY A 276 30.77 16.08 -16.36
C GLY A 276 30.78 15.16 -17.59
N CYS A 277 30.02 14.06 -17.57
CA CYS A 277 29.87 13.18 -18.74
C CYS A 277 29.10 13.84 -19.90
N GLN A 278 28.18 14.77 -19.62
CA GLN A 278 27.49 15.50 -20.69
C GLN A 278 28.42 16.50 -21.38
N GLU A 279 29.37 17.09 -20.65
CA GLU A 279 30.37 18.01 -21.22
C GLU A 279 31.48 17.27 -21.97
N THR A 280 32.00 16.17 -21.40
CA THR A 280 33.16 15.44 -21.94
C THR A 280 32.80 14.31 -22.89
N GLY A 281 31.51 13.95 -22.98
CA GLY A 281 31.03 12.74 -23.63
C GLY A 281 31.08 11.52 -22.69
N PHE A 282 30.16 10.58 -22.90
CA PHE A 282 30.13 9.36 -22.11
C PHE A 282 31.23 8.39 -22.57
N PRO A 283 32.10 7.90 -21.68
CA PRO A 283 33.14 6.96 -22.05
C PRO A 283 32.52 5.67 -22.59
N GLY A 284 32.97 5.23 -23.77
CA GLY A 284 32.50 4.01 -24.43
C GLY A 284 31.38 4.17 -25.45
N LEU A 285 30.86 5.39 -25.66
CA LEU A 285 29.96 5.72 -26.79
C LEU A 285 30.75 6.33 -27.95
N GLU A 286 31.92 5.77 -28.30
CA GLU A 286 32.59 6.18 -29.53
C GLU A 286 31.65 5.98 -30.72
N GLU A 287 31.34 7.09 -31.39
CA GLU A 287 30.46 7.12 -32.54
C GLU A 287 31.05 6.19 -33.62
N PRO A 288 30.30 5.17 -34.09
CA PRO A 288 30.83 4.23 -35.06
C PRO A 288 31.33 5.01 -36.29
N PRO A 289 32.53 4.69 -36.82
CA PRO A 289 33.17 5.50 -37.84
C PRO A 289 32.22 5.68 -39.01
N SER A 290 31.77 6.93 -39.18
CA SER A 290 30.78 7.32 -40.18
C SER A 290 31.24 6.80 -41.54
N LYS A 291 30.52 5.81 -42.08
CA LYS A 291 30.84 5.19 -43.37
C LYS A 291 30.79 6.30 -44.42
N LYS A 292 31.96 6.81 -44.82
CA LYS A 292 32.10 7.74 -45.92
C LYS A 292 31.42 7.12 -47.14
N ALA A 293 30.30 7.69 -47.55
CA ALA A 293 29.60 7.32 -48.77
C ALA A 293 30.60 7.45 -49.92
N LYS A 294 30.91 6.31 -50.55
CA LYS A 294 31.76 6.24 -51.72
C LYS A 294 30.93 6.79 -52.88
N VAL A 295 31.26 8.01 -53.33
CA VAL A 295 30.76 8.62 -54.56
C VAL A 295 31.32 7.86 -55.76
#